data_AF-A0A527XJ26-F1
#
_entry.id   AF-A0A527XJ26-F1
#
_cell.length_a   1.000
_cell.length_b   1.000
_cell.length_c   1.000
_cell.angle_alpha   90.00
_cell.angle_beta   90.00
_cell.angle_gamma   90.00
#
_symmetry.space_group_name_H-M   'P 1'
#
loop_
_entity.id
_entity.type
_entity.pdbx_description
1 polymer ?
#
loop_
_entity_poly.entity_id
_entity_poly.type
_entity_poly.pdbx_seq_one_letter_code
_entity_poly.pdbx_strand_id
1 'polypeptide(L)' 'MRDPRYDILFEPMKIGPVTAKNRFYQVPHCNGGGYRDPSAAAEMRRMKSEGGWGVIFTEQTEM' A
#
# COMPACT_ATOMS: atom_id res chain seq x y z
N MET A 1 6.53 21.90 -8.24
CA MET A 1 5.82 21.31 -9.40
C MET A 1 6.44 19.95 -9.69
N ARG A 2 5.66 18.92 -10.03
CA ARG A 2 6.19 17.57 -10.34
C ARG A 2 6.86 17.57 -11.72
N ASP A 3 8.00 16.89 -11.85
CA ASP A 3 8.65 16.66 -13.17
C ASP A 3 7.76 15.75 -14.03
N PRO A 4 7.38 16.16 -15.26
CA PRO A 4 6.48 15.40 -16.12
C PRO A 4 6.91 13.96 -16.40
N ARG A 5 8.22 13.65 -16.33
CA ARG A 5 8.73 12.28 -16.50
C ARG A 5 8.17 11.29 -15.49
N TYR A 6 7.69 11.77 -14.35
CA TYR A 6 7.07 10.95 -13.30
C TYR A 6 5.57 10.85 -13.40
N ASP A 7 4.90 11.56 -14.32
CA ASP A 7 3.44 11.54 -14.42
C ASP A 7 2.88 10.13 -14.62
N ILE A 8 3.61 9.29 -15.38
CA ILE A 8 3.28 7.87 -15.58
C ILE A 8 3.11 7.10 -14.26
N LEU A 9 3.86 7.45 -13.20
CA LEU A 9 3.78 6.77 -11.89
C LEU A 9 2.45 7.04 -11.17
N PHE A 10 1.73 8.10 -11.55
CA PHE A 10 0.48 8.52 -10.94
C PHE A 10 -0.76 8.19 -11.78
N GLU A 11 -0.57 7.54 -12.92
CA GLU A 11 -1.69 7.02 -13.71
C GLU A 11 -2.40 5.87 -12.97
N PRO A 12 -3.75 5.83 -12.97
CA PRO A 12 -4.51 4.71 -12.43
C PRO A 12 -4.25 3.40 -13.16
N MET A 13 -4.34 2.28 -12.46
CA MET A 13 -4.14 0.94 -13.03
C MET A 13 -5.24 -0.03 -12.58
N LYS A 14 -5.91 -0.69 -13.54
CA LYS A 14 -6.89 -1.75 -13.26
C LYS A 14 -6.19 -3.02 -12.78
N ILE A 15 -6.73 -3.62 -11.72
CA ILE A 15 -6.30 -4.91 -11.15
C ILE A 15 -7.56 -5.75 -10.99
N GLY A 16 -7.88 -6.56 -12.01
CA GLY A 16 -9.15 -7.29 -12.06
C GLY A 16 -10.36 -6.34 -11.92
N PRO A 17 -11.25 -6.54 -10.92
CA PRO A 17 -12.43 -5.72 -10.76
C PRO A 17 -12.13 -4.32 -10.18
N VAL A 18 -11.01 -4.11 -9.48
CA VAL A 18 -10.68 -2.84 -8.79
C VAL A 18 -9.66 -2.00 -9.56
N THR A 19 -9.45 -0.76 -9.15
CA THR A 19 -8.48 0.19 -9.74
C THR A 19 -7.59 0.78 -8.65
N ALA A 20 -6.27 0.67 -8.80
CA ALA A 20 -5.32 1.38 -7.97
C ALA A 20 -5.16 2.83 -8.47
N LYS A 21 -5.06 3.79 -7.54
CA LYS A 21 -4.98 5.23 -7.88
C LYS A 21 -3.65 5.64 -8.53
N ASN A 22 -2.61 4.83 -8.42
CA ASN A 22 -1.26 5.08 -8.93
C ASN A 22 -0.45 3.77 -8.97
N ARG A 23 0.81 3.85 -9.42
CA ARG A 23 1.70 2.69 -9.59
C ARG A 23 2.58 2.38 -8.36
N PHE A 24 2.32 3.00 -7.21
CA PHE A 24 3.06 2.74 -5.97
C PHE A 24 2.40 1.58 -5.21
N TYR A 25 3.11 0.45 -5.09
CA TYR A 25 2.55 -0.81 -4.62
C TYR A 25 3.34 -1.39 -3.44
N GLN A 26 2.77 -1.41 -2.23
CA GLN A 26 3.43 -2.00 -1.08
C GLN A 26 3.12 -3.50 -1.01
N VAL A 27 4.07 -4.31 -1.46
CA VAL A 27 4.01 -5.78 -1.41
C VAL A 27 3.92 -6.31 0.03
N PRO A 28 3.38 -7.53 0.25
CA PRO A 28 3.30 -8.12 1.59
C PRO A 28 4.64 -8.12 2.33
N HIS A 29 4.64 -7.69 3.59
CA HIS A 29 5.82 -7.77 4.46
C HIS A 29 5.44 -7.78 5.94
N CYS A 30 6.22 -8.50 6.73
CA CYS A 30 6.07 -8.56 8.19
C CYS A 30 6.46 -7.25 8.87
N ASN A 31 5.95 -7.04 10.08
CA ASN A 31 6.36 -5.92 10.95
C ASN A 31 6.65 -6.33 12.39
N GLY A 32 6.58 -7.64 12.71
CA GLY A 32 6.84 -8.18 14.05
C GLY A 32 5.70 -7.99 15.05
N GLY A 33 4.64 -7.26 14.69
CA GLY A 33 3.43 -7.10 15.50
C GLY A 33 2.36 -8.16 15.20
N GLY A 34 2.12 -8.46 13.92
CA GLY A 34 1.16 -9.48 13.49
C GLY A 34 -0.19 -9.40 14.21
N TYR A 35 -0.71 -10.54 14.65
CA TYR A 35 -1.93 -10.61 15.47
C TYR A 35 -1.73 -10.24 16.94
N ARG A 36 -0.48 -10.18 17.43
CA ARG A 36 -0.17 -9.82 18.83
C ARG A 36 -0.39 -8.34 19.07
N ASP A 37 0.05 -7.51 18.12
CA ASP A 37 -0.02 -6.04 18.20
C ASP A 37 -0.78 -5.44 16.99
N PRO A 38 -2.06 -5.80 16.78
CA PRO A 38 -2.78 -5.52 15.54
C PRO A 38 -3.05 -4.03 15.31
N SER A 39 -3.26 -3.26 16.38
CA SER A 39 -3.44 -1.81 16.28
C SER A 39 -2.17 -1.10 15.82
N ALA A 40 -0.99 -1.58 16.24
CA ALA A 40 0.30 -1.05 15.79
C ALA A 40 0.53 -1.38 14.30
N ALA A 41 0.20 -2.61 13.89
CA ALA A 41 0.22 -3.00 12.49
C ALA A 41 -0.72 -2.12 11.64
N ALA A 42 -1.95 -1.89 12.10
CA ALA A 42 -2.95 -1.07 11.42
C ALA A 42 -2.47 0.38 11.26
N GLU A 43 -1.92 0.99 12.32
CA GLU A 43 -1.43 2.37 12.27
C GLU A 43 -0.24 2.51 11.30
N MET A 44 0.66 1.53 11.26
CA MET A 44 1.74 1.51 10.25
C MET A 44 1.19 1.46 8.81
N ARG A 45 0.11 0.69 8.57
CA ARG A 45 -0.56 0.68 7.25
C ARG A 45 -1.28 2.00 6.96
N ARG A 46 -1.89 2.63 7.97
CA ARG A 46 -2.53 3.94 7.85
C ARG A 46 -1.54 4.99 7.36
N MET A 47 -0.35 5.05 7.98
CA MET A 47 0.70 5.99 7.57
C MET A 47 1.10 5.84 6.09
N LYS A 48 1.09 4.62 5.55
CA LYS A 48 1.33 4.39 4.12
C LYS A 48 0.16 4.87 3.25
N SER A 49 -1.08 4.70 3.72
CA SER A 49 -2.26 5.21 3.01
C SER A 49 -2.20 6.73 2.90
N GLU A 50 -1.90 7.40 4.01
CA GLU A 50 -1.70 8.86 4.09
C GLU A 50 -0.52 9.31 3.21
N GLY A 51 0.57 8.53 3.18
CA GLY A 51 1.74 8.74 2.31
C GLY A 51 1.49 8.52 0.82
N GLY A 52 0.29 8.09 0.42
CA GLY A 52 -0.12 8.05 -0.98
C GLY A 52 0.11 6.73 -1.73
N TRP A 53 0.44 5.63 -1.04
CA TRP A 53 0.54 4.32 -1.68
C TRP A 53 -0.78 3.92 -2.35
N GLY A 54 -0.70 3.35 -3.54
CA GLY A 54 -1.87 2.95 -4.34
C GLY A 54 -2.48 1.64 -3.90
N VAL A 55 -1.66 0.72 -3.40
CA VAL A 55 -2.07 -0.58 -2.85
C VAL A 55 -1.20 -0.92 -1.63
N ILE A 56 -1.82 -1.48 -0.59
CA ILE A 56 -1.20 -1.80 0.70
C ILE A 56 -1.64 -3.21 1.11
N PHE A 57 -0.69 -4.08 1.44
CA PHE A 57 -0.93 -5.43 1.92
C PHE A 57 -0.54 -5.61 3.38
N THR A 58 -1.19 -6.58 4.03
CA THR A 58 -0.74 -7.19 5.29
C THR A 58 0.51 -8.06 5.06
N GLU A 59 1.00 -8.68 6.13
CA GLU A 59 1.94 -9.80 6.04
C GLU A 59 1.24 -11.10 5.62
N GLN A 60 2.00 -12.19 5.51
CA GLN A 60 1.42 -13.53 5.39
C GLN A 60 0.46 -13.75 6.58
N THR A 61 -0.79 -14.08 6.29
CA THR A 61 -1.79 -14.43 7.28
C THR A 61 -1.91 -15.95 7.33
N GLU A 62 -1.84 -16.53 8.53
CA GLU A 62 -2.08 -17.97 8.73
C GLU A 62 -3.55 -18.29 8.47
N MET A 63 -3.82 -19.46 7.85
CA MET A 63 -5.17 -19.99 7.63
C MET A 63 -5.58 -20.92 8.76
#